data_AF-A0A349ZPX1-F1
#
_entry.id   AF-A0A349ZPX1-F1
#
_cell.length_a   1.000
_cell.length_b   1.000
_cell.length_c   1.000
_cell.angle_alpha   90.00
_cell.angle_beta   90.00
_cell.angle_gamma   90.00
#
_symmetry.space_group_name_H-M   'P 1'
#
loop_
_entity.id
_entity.type
_entity.pdbx_description
1 polymer ?
#
loop_
_entity_poly.entity_id
_entity_poly.type
_entity_poly.pdbx_seq_one_letter_code
_entity_poly.pdbx_strand_id
1 'polypeptide(L)'
;SEDQGMIEAVEAGALTLEKLEAMTCVCSVGLDMIAVPGDTKASTIAGIIADEMALGMVNQKTSAVRIIPVIGKQVGDTVEFGGLLGHAPIMPVNPFGCERFINRKGRIPAPIHSFKN
;
A
#
# COMPACT_ATOMS: atom_id res chain seq x y z
N SER A 1 -4.60 19.85 1.48
CA SER A 1 -4.89 18.40 1.47
C SER A 1 -4.62 17.85 2.86
N GLU A 2 -5.39 16.87 3.34
CA GLU A 2 -5.12 16.17 4.62
C GLU A 2 -3.67 15.63 4.64
N ASP A 3 -3.19 15.17 3.48
CA ASP A 3 -1.90 14.51 3.32
C ASP A 3 -0.85 15.37 2.60
N GLN A 4 -0.99 16.69 2.63
CA GLN A 4 -0.13 17.59 1.84
C GLN A 4 1.37 17.40 2.14
N GLY A 5 1.74 17.25 3.41
CA GLY A 5 3.14 16.97 3.79
C GLY A 5 3.61 15.57 3.39
N MET A 6 2.71 14.59 3.32
CA MET A 6 3.07 13.25 2.82
C MET A 6 3.28 13.28 1.31
N ILE A 7 2.45 14.01 0.57
CA ILE A 7 2.60 14.22 -0.88
C ILE A 7 3.95 14.88 -1.18
N GLU A 8 4.28 15.98 -0.48
CA GLU A 8 5.58 16.66 -0.65
C GLU A 8 6.76 15.73 -0.35
N ALA A 9 6.65 14.87 0.67
CA ALA A 9 7.68 13.89 1.00
C ALA A 9 7.81 12.78 -0.06
N VAL A 10 6.71 12.35 -0.69
CA VAL A 10 6.73 11.39 -1.80
C VAL A 10 7.38 12.03 -3.03
N GLU A 11 7.01 13.26 -3.38
CA GLU A 11 7.57 14.00 -4.52
C GLU A 11 9.07 14.29 -4.33
N ALA A 12 9.51 14.57 -3.10
CA ALA A 12 10.92 14.72 -2.75
C ALA A 12 11.69 13.39 -2.73
N GLY A 13 11.02 12.24 -2.93
CA GLY A 13 11.61 10.90 -2.86
C GLY A 13 12.00 10.47 -1.45
N ALA A 14 11.54 11.18 -0.42
CA ALA A 14 11.80 10.88 0.99
C ALA A 14 10.84 9.81 1.54
N LEU A 15 9.68 9.63 0.89
CA LEU A 15 8.65 8.68 1.29
C LEU A 15 8.32 7.70 0.16
N THR A 16 8.56 6.41 0.39
CA THR A 16 8.25 5.32 -0.55
C THR A 16 7.06 4.50 -0.08
N LEU A 17 6.51 3.66 -0.96
CA LEU A 17 5.41 2.75 -0.62
C LEU A 17 5.81 1.80 0.53
N GLU A 18 7.01 1.23 0.48
CA GLU A 18 7.53 0.33 1.51
C GLU A 18 7.76 1.07 2.84
N LYS A 19 8.09 2.37 2.78
CA LYS A 19 8.20 3.20 3.99
C LYS A 19 6.83 3.46 4.61
N LEU A 20 5.80 3.70 3.80
CA LEU A 20 4.41 3.80 4.25
C LEU A 20 3.98 2.50 4.92
N GLU A 21 4.18 1.34 4.27
CA GLU A 21 3.94 0.00 4.83
C GLU A 21 4.67 -0.20 6.17
N ALA A 22 5.95 0.19 6.26
CA ALA A 22 6.68 0.10 7.52
C ALA A 22 6.05 0.95 8.64
N MET A 23 5.49 2.12 8.31
CA MET A 23 4.81 2.98 9.29
C MET A 23 3.44 2.43 9.72
N THR A 24 2.79 1.61 8.87
CA THR A 24 1.55 0.90 9.25
C THR A 24 1.80 -0.13 10.34
N CYS A 25 3.04 -0.55 10.59
CA CYS A 25 3.36 -1.41 11.74
C CYS A 25 2.99 -0.75 13.09
N VAL A 26 3.10 0.58 13.21
CA VAL A 26 2.94 1.30 14.48
C VAL A 26 1.66 2.14 14.53
N CYS A 27 1.57 3.22 13.74
CA CYS A 27 0.63 4.31 13.98
C CYS A 27 -0.44 4.48 12.89
N SER A 28 -0.21 3.99 11.67
CA SER A 28 -1.20 4.12 10.60
C SER A 28 -2.28 3.03 10.70
N VAL A 29 -3.50 3.36 10.26
CA VAL A 29 -4.60 2.41 10.02
C VAL A 29 -4.43 1.64 8.71
N GLY A 30 -3.29 1.80 8.03
CA GLY A 30 -2.91 1.04 6.83
C GLY A 30 -2.45 1.95 5.69
N LEU A 31 -2.62 1.47 4.47
CA LEU A 31 -2.34 2.21 3.25
C LEU A 31 -3.62 2.88 2.76
N ASP A 32 -3.65 4.20 2.77
CA ASP A 32 -4.82 4.96 2.32
C ASP A 32 -4.48 5.91 1.17
N MET A 33 -5.39 6.04 0.20
CA MET A 33 -5.26 6.91 -0.97
C MET A 33 -3.96 6.72 -1.79
N ILE A 34 -3.44 5.49 -1.88
CA ILE A 34 -2.20 5.22 -2.62
C ILE A 34 -2.50 5.09 -4.10
N ALA A 35 -2.12 6.11 -4.89
CA ALA A 35 -2.23 6.07 -6.35
C ALA A 35 -1.03 5.33 -6.97
N VAL A 36 -1.29 4.36 -7.83
CA VAL A 36 -0.27 3.51 -8.50
C VAL A 36 -0.48 3.51 -10.02
N PRO A 37 0.52 3.09 -10.82
CA PRO A 37 0.37 2.99 -12.26
C PRO A 37 -0.84 2.18 -12.68
N GLY A 38 -1.56 2.63 -13.70
CA GLY A 38 -2.80 1.99 -14.16
C GLY A 38 -2.63 0.57 -14.70
N ASP A 39 -1.41 0.20 -15.08
CA ASP A 39 -1.01 -1.13 -15.55
C ASP A 39 -0.48 -2.04 -14.42
N THR A 40 -0.56 -1.60 -13.16
CA THR A 40 -0.19 -2.42 -12.01
C THR A 40 -1.00 -3.73 -12.01
N LYS A 41 -0.29 -4.86 -12.04
CA LYS A 41 -0.92 -6.18 -12.11
C LYS A 41 -1.79 -6.44 -10.88
N ALA A 42 -2.92 -7.11 -11.08
CA ALA A 42 -3.79 -7.55 -9.99
C ALA A 42 -3.07 -8.42 -8.95
N SER A 43 -2.08 -9.22 -9.36
CA SER A 43 -1.22 -9.98 -8.45
C SER A 43 -0.40 -9.08 -7.53
N THR A 44 0.16 -7.99 -8.06
CA THR A 44 0.95 -7.02 -7.29
C THR A 44 0.06 -6.31 -6.27
N ILE A 45 -1.14 -5.88 -6.67
CA ILE A 45 -2.12 -5.28 -5.75
C ILE A 45 -2.50 -6.28 -4.64
N ALA A 46 -2.76 -7.54 -5.00
CA ALA A 46 -3.03 -8.58 -4.02
C ALA A 46 -1.84 -8.86 -3.08
N GLY A 47 -0.60 -8.71 -3.58
CA GLY A 47 0.63 -8.77 -2.78
C GLY A 47 0.64 -7.70 -1.69
N ILE A 48 0.44 -6.43 -2.08
CA ILE A 48 0.43 -5.31 -1.14
C ILE A 48 -0.68 -5.49 -0.09
N ILE A 49 -1.88 -5.93 -0.49
CA ILE A 49 -2.95 -6.24 0.46
C ILE A 49 -2.54 -7.36 1.41
N ALA A 50 -1.87 -8.41 0.91
CA ALA A 50 -1.41 -9.52 1.75
C ALA A 50 -0.36 -9.08 2.78
N ASP A 51 0.55 -8.17 2.41
CA ASP A 51 1.57 -7.62 3.32
C ASP A 51 0.92 -6.81 4.45
N GLU A 52 -0.03 -5.92 4.12
CA GLU A 52 -0.79 -5.16 5.11
C GLU A 52 -1.68 -6.03 6.01
N MET A 53 -2.30 -7.07 5.43
CA MET A 53 -3.03 -8.07 6.21
C MET A 53 -2.12 -8.82 7.17
N ALA A 54 -0.89 -9.15 6.78
CA ALA A 54 0.07 -9.82 7.63
C ALA A 54 0.51 -8.92 8.79
N LEU A 55 0.80 -7.63 8.53
CA LEU A 55 1.10 -6.64 9.56
C LEU A 55 -0.05 -6.50 10.56
N GLY A 56 -1.29 -6.37 10.06
CA GLY A 56 -2.50 -6.30 10.89
C GLY A 56 -2.70 -7.55 11.75
N MET A 57 -2.62 -8.72 11.13
CA MET A 57 -2.80 -10.02 11.78
C MET A 57 -1.77 -10.29 12.87
N VAL A 58 -0.48 -10.04 12.60
CA VAL A 58 0.62 -10.31 13.54
C VAL A 58 0.61 -9.34 14.72
N ASN A 59 0.37 -8.05 14.44
CA ASN A 59 0.39 -6.99 15.44
C ASN A 59 -0.95 -6.79 16.17
N GLN A 60 -1.95 -7.63 15.89
CA GLN A 60 -3.31 -7.51 16.47
C GLN A 60 -3.89 -6.11 16.29
N LYS A 61 -3.67 -5.52 15.11
CA LYS A 61 -4.15 -4.19 14.77
C LYS A 61 -5.09 -4.23 13.58
N THR A 62 -6.03 -3.30 13.58
CA THR A 62 -6.83 -3.01 12.39
C THR A 62 -5.93 -2.35 11.35
N SER A 63 -5.89 -2.92 10.15
CA SER A 63 -5.29 -2.30 8.97
C SER A 63 -6.32 -2.26 7.83
N ALA A 64 -6.11 -1.37 6.88
CA ALA A 64 -6.91 -1.19 5.68
C ALA A 64 -5.99 -0.88 4.49
N VAL A 65 -6.46 -1.20 3.29
CA VAL A 65 -5.75 -0.89 2.05
C VAL A 65 -6.71 -0.25 1.07
N ARG A 66 -6.39 0.96 0.63
CA ARG A 66 -7.04 1.66 -0.49
C ARG A 66 -5.96 2.05 -1.50
N ILE A 67 -5.75 1.16 -2.47
CA ILE A 67 -4.87 1.38 -3.62
C ILE A 67 -5.72 1.73 -4.84
N ILE A 68 -5.27 2.73 -5.59
CA ILE A 68 -5.98 3.28 -6.75
C ILE A 68 -5.07 3.16 -7.99
N PRO A 69 -5.23 2.11 -8.80
CA PRO A 69 -4.59 2.04 -10.11
C PRO A 69 -5.19 3.09 -11.03
N VAL A 70 -4.40 4.07 -11.47
CA VAL A 70 -4.90 5.18 -12.29
C VAL A 70 -4.65 4.89 -13.76
N ILE A 71 -5.69 4.48 -14.46
CA ILE A 71 -5.62 4.09 -15.87
C ILE A 71 -5.04 5.22 -16.73
N GLY A 72 -4.06 4.88 -17.56
CA GLY A 72 -3.38 5.82 -18.47
C GLY A 72 -2.33 6.71 -17.80
N LYS A 73 -2.06 6.54 -16.50
CA LYS A 73 -1.01 7.26 -15.79
C LYS A 73 0.13 6.35 -15.34
N GLN A 74 1.32 6.93 -15.29
CA GLN A 74 2.58 6.30 -14.95
C GLN A 74 3.30 7.08 -13.84
N VAL A 75 4.38 6.50 -13.31
CA VAL A 75 5.23 7.16 -12.30
C VAL A 75 5.74 8.50 -12.84
N GLY A 76 5.58 9.55 -12.04
CA GLY A 76 5.87 10.94 -12.43
C GLY A 76 4.63 11.75 -12.82
N ASP A 77 3.48 11.09 -13.07
CA ASP A 77 2.20 11.76 -13.19
C ASP A 77 1.55 12.00 -11.80
N THR A 78 0.53 12.86 -11.79
CA THR A 78 -0.32 13.12 -10.61
C THR A 78 -1.79 12.92 -10.98
N VAL A 79 -2.60 12.34 -10.11
CA VAL A 79 -4.05 12.21 -10.26
C VAL A 79 -4.78 13.26 -9.44
N GLU A 80 -5.77 13.91 -10.05
CA GLU A 80 -6.67 14.87 -9.39
C GLU A 80 -8.00 14.16 -9.10
N PHE A 81 -8.29 13.93 -7.82
CA PHE A 81 -9.58 13.38 -7.37
C PHE A 81 -10.64 14.47 -7.16
N GLY A 82 -10.18 15.73 -7.01
CA GLY A 82 -11.04 16.89 -6.80
C GLY A 82 -11.70 16.91 -5.43
N GLY A 83 -12.38 18.03 -5.13
CA GLY A 83 -13.11 18.21 -3.88
C GLY A 83 -12.24 18.01 -2.63
N LEU A 84 -12.74 17.23 -1.67
CA LEU A 84 -12.05 16.94 -0.41
C LEU A 84 -10.86 15.98 -0.57
N LEU A 85 -10.88 15.13 -1.60
CA LEU A 85 -9.88 14.07 -1.80
C LEU A 85 -8.57 14.57 -2.42
N GLY A 86 -8.55 15.81 -2.92
CA GLY A 86 -7.33 16.46 -3.42
C GLY A 86 -6.69 15.75 -4.60
N HIS A 87 -5.37 15.68 -4.59
CA HIS A 87 -4.55 15.01 -5.59
C HIS A 87 -3.57 14.03 -4.94
N ALA A 88 -3.05 13.09 -5.74
CA ALA A 88 -2.00 12.18 -5.31
C ALA A 88 -0.98 11.93 -6.44
N PRO A 89 0.33 11.91 -6.14
CA PRO A 89 1.34 11.50 -7.11
C PRO A 89 1.22 9.99 -7.38
N ILE A 90 1.51 9.56 -8.61
CA ILE A 90 1.58 8.14 -8.94
C ILE A 90 2.86 7.53 -8.35
N MET A 91 2.70 6.70 -7.32
CA MET A 91 3.80 6.06 -6.62
C MET A 91 4.32 4.83 -7.38
N PRO A 92 5.65 4.62 -7.43
CA PRO A 92 6.21 3.41 -8.03
C PRO A 92 5.80 2.17 -7.24
N VAL A 93 5.58 1.07 -7.96
CA VAL A 93 5.40 -0.27 -7.40
C VAL A 93 6.57 -1.17 -7.79
N ASN A 94 6.87 -2.16 -6.98
CA ASN A 94 7.95 -3.11 -7.26
C ASN A 94 7.68 -3.87 -8.58
N PRO A 95 8.62 -3.88 -9.55
CA PRO A 95 8.43 -4.53 -10.85
C PRO A 95 8.51 -6.06 -10.77
N PHE A 96 9.03 -6.62 -9.68
CA PHE A 96 9.13 -8.07 -9.49
C PHE A 96 7.76 -8.64 -9.10
N GLY A 97 7.42 -9.76 -9.74
CA GLY A 97 6.11 -10.39 -9.57
C GLY A 97 6.01 -11.27 -8.32
N CYS A 98 4.82 -11.31 -7.72
CA CYS A 98 4.44 -12.20 -6.62
C CYS A 98 3.35 -13.20 -7.04
N GLU A 99 3.15 -13.44 -8.34
CA GLU A 99 2.05 -14.26 -8.88
C GLU A 99 2.05 -15.67 -8.29
N ARG A 100 3.23 -16.28 -8.10
CA ARG A 100 3.35 -17.63 -7.53
C ARG A 100 2.83 -17.70 -6.09
N PHE A 101 3.06 -16.65 -5.31
CA PHE A 101 2.61 -16.58 -3.91
C PHE A 101 1.10 -16.40 -3.85
N ILE A 102 0.56 -15.40 -4.55
CA ILE A 102 -0.88 -15.10 -4.56
C ILE A 102 -1.72 -16.26 -5.10
N ASN A 103 -1.24 -16.95 -6.14
CA ASN A 103 -1.94 -18.11 -6.70
C ASN A 103 -1.90 -19.37 -5.84
N ARG A 104 -1.14 -19.39 -4.73
CA ARG A 104 -1.14 -20.54 -3.80
C ARG A 104 -2.51 -20.73 -3.14
N LYS A 105 -3.29 -19.65 -2.98
CA LYS A 105 -4.63 -19.66 -2.37
C LYS A 105 -4.63 -20.34 -1.00
N GLY A 106 -5.83 -20.62 -0.47
CA GLY A 106 -6.00 -21.28 0.83
C GLY A 106 -6.13 -20.29 1.98
N ARG A 107 -5.66 -20.71 3.16
CA ARG A 107 -5.80 -19.95 4.42
C ARG A 107 -4.46 -19.80 5.10
N ILE A 108 -4.07 -18.57 5.39
CA ILE A 108 -2.95 -18.28 6.29
C ILE A 108 -3.45 -18.52 7.73
N PRO A 109 -2.83 -19.42 8.51
CA PRO A 109 -3.26 -19.71 9.87
C PRO A 109 -3.00 -18.52 10.80
N ALA A 110 -3.70 -18.50 11.94
CA ALA A 110 -3.49 -17.49 12.97
C ALA A 110 -2.05 -17.55 13.52
N PRO A 111 -1.48 -16.41 13.94
CA PRO A 111 -0.12 -16.36 14.46
C PRO A 111 -0.04 -17.07 15.82
N ILE A 112 1.09 -17.70 16.12
CA ILE A 112 1.33 -18.38 17.40
C ILE A 112 1.56 -17.33 18.49
N HIS A 113 0.64 -17.25 19.44
CA HIS A 113 0.69 -16.24 20.50
C HIS A 113 1.74 -16.53 21.59
N SER A 114 2.21 -17.78 21.69
CA SER A 114 3.12 -18.25 22.75
C SER A 114 4.59 -17.81 22.59
N PHE A 115 4.96 -17.17 21.48
CA PHE A 115 6.31 -16.65 21.23
C PHE A 115 6.38 -15.10 21.33
N LYS A 116 5.47 -14.50 22.10
CA LYS A 116 5.59 -13.09 22.49
C LYS A 116 6.32 -13.08 23.84
N ASN A 117 7.57 -12.62 23.85
CA ASN A 117 8.39 -12.46 25.06
C ASN A 117 7.71 -11.52 26.07
#